data_AF-A0A920Q4T8-F1
#
_entry.id   AF-A0A920Q4T8-F1
#
_cell.length_a   1.000
_cell.length_b   1.000
_cell.length_c   1.000
_cell.angle_alpha   90.00
_cell.angle_beta   90.00
_cell.angle_gamma   90.00
#
_symmetry.space_group_name_H-M   'P 1'
#
loop_
_entity.id
_entity.type
_entity.pdbx_description
1 polymer ?
#
loop_
_entity_poly.entity_id
_entity_poly.type
_entity_poly.pdbx_seq_one_letter_code
_entity_poly.pdbx_strand_id
1 'polypeptide(L)'
;MHAPDVEVGRVQNFGQWSPDLVKDGRTCLGLEYFVTEGDHLWVSDDDDLVELGKAEMARLGLLDPSRVEAGYVVRMPKAYPMYDAHYQKNVDVVRGWLAEHASNVYPVGRNGMHRYNNQDHSMFTAMLTVENVLADGTADRHDVWQVNVEEDYHEEIR
;
A
#
# COMPACT_ATOMS: atom_id res chain seq x y z
N MET A 1 -9.89 -1.97 -11.53
CA MET A 1 -10.32 -2.43 -12.87
C MET A 1 -11.01 -3.77 -12.68
N HIS A 2 -12.20 -3.98 -13.23
CA HIS A 2 -12.91 -5.26 -13.17
C HIS A 2 -13.14 -5.80 -14.57
N ALA A 3 -12.06 -5.87 -15.35
CA ALA A 3 -12.05 -6.45 -16.68
C ALA A 3 -11.46 -7.85 -16.54
N PRO A 4 -12.24 -8.93 -16.76
CA PRO A 4 -11.81 -10.31 -16.48
C PRO A 4 -10.69 -10.80 -17.42
N ASP A 5 -10.31 -9.97 -18.37
CA ASP A 5 -9.43 -10.29 -19.47
C ASP A 5 -8.04 -9.64 -19.36
N VAL A 6 -7.77 -9.01 -18.20
CA VAL A 6 -6.49 -8.48 -17.75
C VAL A 6 -6.28 -8.77 -16.26
N GLU A 7 -5.03 -8.80 -15.83
CA GLU A 7 -4.60 -9.02 -14.45
C GLU A 7 -4.33 -7.70 -13.70
N VAL A 8 -4.09 -6.59 -14.41
CA VAL A 8 -3.87 -5.28 -13.80
C VAL A 8 -5.05 -4.84 -12.92
N GLY A 9 -4.76 -4.57 -11.64
CA GLY A 9 -5.75 -4.13 -10.67
C GLY A 9 -6.04 -2.64 -10.74
N ARG A 10 -4.98 -1.83 -10.89
CA ARG A 10 -5.05 -0.36 -10.90
C ARG A 10 -4.10 0.24 -11.94
N VAL A 11 -4.59 1.30 -12.60
CA VAL A 11 -3.82 2.10 -13.56
C VAL A 11 -3.85 3.56 -13.09
N GLN A 12 -2.69 4.21 -13.06
CA GLN A 12 -2.57 5.66 -12.83
C GLN A 12 -1.88 6.33 -14.00
N ASN A 13 -2.18 7.62 -14.23
CA ASN A 13 -1.53 8.44 -15.23
C ASN A 13 -0.82 9.61 -14.54
N PHE A 14 0.49 9.48 -14.29
CA PHE A 14 1.25 10.46 -13.52
C PHE A 14 1.37 11.81 -14.23
N GLY A 15 1.35 11.82 -15.57
CA GLY A 15 1.32 13.09 -16.33
C GLY A 15 0.02 13.89 -16.16
N GLN A 16 -1.04 13.27 -15.65
CA GLN A 16 -2.27 13.98 -15.25
C GLN A 16 -2.23 14.47 -13.79
N TRP A 17 -1.26 14.02 -12.99
CA TRP A 17 -1.09 14.47 -11.61
C TRP A 17 -0.26 15.76 -11.56
N SER A 18 0.83 15.81 -12.33
CA SER A 18 1.64 17.02 -12.49
C SER A 18 2.55 16.91 -13.72
N PRO A 19 2.76 18.00 -14.47
CA PRO A 19 3.75 18.05 -15.55
C PRO A 19 5.18 17.80 -15.03
N ASP A 20 5.49 18.12 -13.77
CA ASP A 20 6.84 17.96 -13.19
C ASP A 20 7.20 16.49 -12.90
N LEU A 21 6.23 15.58 -12.96
CA LEU A 21 6.46 14.13 -12.78
C LEU A 21 6.87 13.43 -14.07
N VAL A 22 6.80 14.12 -15.22
CA VAL A 22 7.02 13.54 -16.54
C VAL A 22 7.84 14.48 -17.43
N LYS A 23 8.36 13.97 -18.54
CA LYS A 23 9.02 14.78 -19.56
C LYS A 23 7.99 15.36 -20.53
N ASP A 24 8.29 16.51 -21.14
CA ASP A 24 7.45 17.13 -22.16
C ASP A 24 7.05 16.16 -23.28
N GLY A 25 5.76 16.21 -23.64
CA GLY A 25 5.18 15.36 -24.68
C GLY A 25 5.05 13.87 -24.30
N ARG A 26 5.33 13.50 -23.05
CA ARG A 26 5.26 12.13 -22.55
C ARG A 26 4.33 12.02 -21.35
N THR A 27 3.98 10.79 -21.01
CA THR A 27 3.41 10.45 -19.70
C THR A 27 4.03 9.16 -19.19
N CYS A 28 3.85 8.89 -17.90
CA CYS A 28 4.15 7.61 -17.27
C CYS A 28 2.84 7.01 -16.74
N LEU A 29 2.55 5.78 -17.12
CA LEU A 29 1.44 5.03 -16.54
C LEU A 29 1.98 4.13 -15.42
N GLY A 30 1.38 4.26 -14.23
CA GLY A 30 1.59 3.33 -13.13
C GLY A 30 0.63 2.15 -13.26
N LEU A 31 1.15 0.93 -13.25
CA LEU A 31 0.36 -0.29 -13.30
C LEU A 31 0.59 -1.06 -12.00
N GLU A 32 -0.49 -1.47 -11.34
CA GLU A 32 -0.40 -2.28 -10.12
C GLU A 32 -1.02 -3.66 -10.33
N TYR A 33 -0.21 -4.67 -10.01
CA TYR A 33 -0.57 -6.08 -10.00
C TYR A 33 -0.51 -6.57 -8.55
N PHE A 34 -1.59 -7.21 -8.09
CA PHE A 34 -1.66 -7.76 -6.74
C PHE A 34 -1.17 -9.21 -6.75
N VAL A 35 -0.02 -9.45 -6.13
CA VAL A 35 0.71 -10.71 -6.20
C VAL A 35 1.11 -11.21 -4.83
N THR A 36 1.35 -12.50 -4.72
CA THR A 36 1.97 -13.15 -3.56
C THR A 36 3.43 -13.46 -3.87
N GLU A 37 4.32 -13.30 -2.89
CA GLU A 37 5.71 -13.68 -3.06
C GLU A 37 5.83 -15.15 -3.50
N GLY A 38 6.51 -15.36 -4.63
CA GLY A 38 6.70 -16.68 -5.23
C GLY A 38 5.61 -17.10 -6.23
N ASP A 39 4.57 -16.30 -6.45
CA ASP A 39 3.65 -16.54 -7.56
C ASP A 39 4.28 -16.23 -8.93
N HIS A 40 3.56 -16.58 -9.99
CA HIS A 40 4.08 -16.52 -11.34
C HIS A 40 4.51 -15.10 -11.76
N LEU A 41 3.70 -14.06 -11.48
CA LEU A 41 4.07 -12.67 -11.79
C LEU A 41 5.22 -12.18 -10.91
N TRP A 42 5.27 -12.61 -9.64
CA TRP A 42 6.35 -12.24 -8.72
C TRP A 42 7.72 -12.75 -9.21
N VAL A 43 7.76 -13.97 -9.73
CA VAL A 43 9.01 -14.61 -10.18
C VAL A 43 9.35 -14.37 -11.66
N SER A 44 8.42 -13.81 -12.44
CA SER A 44 8.67 -13.41 -13.83
C SER A 44 9.81 -12.40 -13.94
N ASP A 45 10.49 -12.42 -15.08
CA ASP A 45 11.49 -11.40 -15.41
C ASP A 45 10.83 -10.04 -15.66
N ASP A 46 11.56 -8.95 -15.39
CA ASP A 46 11.02 -7.60 -15.51
C ASP A 46 10.57 -7.28 -16.94
N ASP A 47 11.31 -7.74 -17.94
CA ASP A 47 10.99 -7.53 -19.35
C ASP A 47 9.65 -8.20 -19.74
N ASP A 48 9.40 -9.41 -19.23
CA ASP A 48 8.13 -10.13 -19.46
C ASP A 48 6.94 -9.38 -18.85
N LEU A 49 7.13 -8.81 -17.64
CA LEU A 49 6.10 -8.01 -16.97
C LEU A 49 5.84 -6.68 -17.69
N VAL A 50 6.87 -6.06 -18.27
CA VAL A 50 6.70 -4.87 -19.10
C VAL A 50 5.91 -5.19 -20.37
N GLU A 51 6.20 -6.31 -21.03
CA GLU A 51 5.42 -6.75 -22.20
C GLU A 51 3.98 -7.13 -21.85
N LEU A 52 3.74 -7.78 -20.71
CA LEU A 52 2.40 -8.02 -20.17
C LEU A 52 1.64 -6.70 -20.00
N GLY A 53 2.23 -5.72 -19.29
CA GLY A 53 1.61 -4.42 -19.07
C GLY A 53 1.28 -3.69 -20.38
N LYS A 54 2.18 -3.73 -21.37
CA LYS A 54 1.92 -3.17 -22.71
C LYS A 54 0.73 -3.84 -23.39
N ALA A 55 0.68 -5.17 -23.37
CA ALA A 55 -0.39 -5.94 -24.01
C ALA A 55 -1.75 -5.65 -23.36
N GLU A 56 -1.82 -5.59 -22.03
CA GLU A 56 -3.05 -5.29 -21.30
C GLU A 56 -3.52 -3.85 -21.52
N MET A 57 -2.62 -2.88 -21.49
CA MET A 57 -2.99 -1.49 -21.77
C MET A 57 -3.49 -1.30 -23.21
N ALA A 58 -2.94 -2.05 -24.17
CA ALA A 58 -3.46 -2.08 -25.54
C ALA A 58 -4.86 -2.68 -25.60
N ARG A 59 -5.06 -3.81 -24.92
CA ARG A 59 -6.34 -4.53 -24.84
C ARG A 59 -7.44 -3.67 -24.24
N LEU A 60 -7.09 -2.87 -23.23
CA LEU A 60 -7.98 -1.90 -22.58
C LEU A 60 -8.17 -0.61 -23.41
N GLY A 61 -7.45 -0.45 -24.52
CA GLY A 61 -7.50 0.74 -25.37
C GLY A 61 -6.89 1.99 -24.72
N LEU A 62 -6.02 1.82 -23.72
CA LEU A 62 -5.43 2.93 -22.95
C LEU A 62 -4.14 3.46 -23.56
N LEU A 63 -3.40 2.65 -24.32
CA LEU A 63 -2.22 3.11 -25.08
C LEU A 63 -1.98 2.27 -26.34
N ASP A 64 -1.18 2.84 -27.25
CA ASP A 64 -0.57 2.12 -28.37
C ASP A 64 0.80 1.58 -27.93
N PRO A 65 1.03 0.24 -27.91
CA PRO A 65 2.28 -0.36 -27.45
C PRO A 65 3.52 0.14 -28.18
N SER A 66 3.39 0.58 -29.43
CA SER A 66 4.51 1.09 -30.22
C SER A 66 5.04 2.43 -29.70
N ARG A 67 4.28 3.11 -28.84
CA ARG A 67 4.64 4.41 -28.24
C ARG A 67 5.32 4.27 -26.88
N VAL A 68 5.46 3.05 -26.36
CA VAL A 68 6.13 2.81 -25.07
C VAL A 68 7.64 2.81 -25.27
N GLU A 69 8.31 3.79 -24.68
CA GLU A 69 9.77 3.96 -24.80
C GLU A 69 10.56 3.16 -23.75
N ALA A 70 9.98 2.94 -22.57
CA ALA A 70 10.60 2.22 -21.46
C ALA A 70 9.53 1.72 -20.46
N GLY A 71 9.86 0.66 -19.73
CA GLY A 71 9.11 0.16 -18.58
C GLY A 71 10.05 -0.13 -17.42
N TYR A 72 9.52 -0.06 -16.19
CA TYR A 72 10.27 -0.34 -14.97
C TYR A 72 9.38 -1.14 -14.02
N VAL A 73 9.96 -2.17 -13.40
CA VAL A 73 9.26 -3.03 -12.45
C VAL A 73 9.83 -2.81 -11.06
N VAL A 74 8.94 -2.67 -10.08
CA VAL A 74 9.30 -2.63 -8.66
C VAL A 74 8.43 -3.64 -7.93
N ARG A 75 9.08 -4.62 -7.29
CA ARG A 75 8.42 -5.59 -6.42
C ARG A 75 8.40 -5.05 -5.00
N MET A 76 7.20 -4.87 -4.43
CA MET A 76 7.02 -4.29 -3.11
C MET A 76 6.55 -5.36 -2.10
N PRO A 77 7.46 -5.97 -1.33
CA PRO A 77 7.07 -6.91 -0.28
C PRO A 77 6.27 -6.19 0.81
N LYS A 78 5.29 -6.88 1.39
CA LYS A 78 4.47 -6.35 2.51
C LYS A 78 3.75 -5.03 2.16
N ALA A 79 3.29 -4.90 0.91
CA ALA A 79 2.56 -3.70 0.47
C ALA A 79 1.17 -3.58 1.12
N TYR A 80 0.51 -4.71 1.36
CA TYR A 80 -0.84 -4.78 1.92
C TYR A 80 -0.86 -5.65 3.18
N PRO A 81 -1.33 -5.13 4.34
CA PRO A 81 -1.63 -5.98 5.47
C PRO A 81 -2.86 -6.82 5.13
N MET A 82 -2.67 -8.14 5.07
CA MET A 82 -3.75 -9.09 4.80
C MET A 82 -4.46 -9.43 6.12
N TYR A 83 -5.78 -9.32 6.12
CA TYR A 83 -6.64 -9.66 7.25
C TYR A 83 -7.26 -11.03 7.03
N ASP A 84 -6.59 -12.07 7.52
CA ASP A 84 -7.14 -13.42 7.56
C ASP A 84 -8.05 -13.63 8.78
N ALA A 85 -8.64 -14.82 8.94
CA ALA A 85 -9.54 -15.12 10.06
C ALA A 85 -8.89 -15.05 11.46
N HIS A 86 -7.56 -14.94 11.54
CA HIS A 86 -6.79 -14.93 12.77
C HIS A 86 -6.04 -13.61 13.01
N TYR A 87 -6.10 -12.66 12.07
CA TYR A 87 -5.27 -11.45 12.08
C TYR A 87 -5.40 -10.69 13.40
N GLN A 88 -6.64 -10.45 13.86
CA GLN A 88 -6.90 -9.65 15.05
C GLN A 88 -6.28 -10.32 16.29
N LYS A 89 -6.46 -11.63 16.44
CA LYS A 89 -5.88 -12.40 17.54
C LYS A 89 -4.36 -12.34 17.51
N ASN A 90 -3.74 -12.43 16.32
CA ASN A 90 -2.29 -12.37 16.18
C ASN A 90 -1.75 -10.99 16.53
N VAL A 91 -2.43 -9.91 16.10
CA VAL A 91 -2.09 -8.53 16.47
C VAL A 91 -2.21 -8.31 17.97
N ASP A 92 -3.27 -8.82 18.61
CA ASP A 92 -3.46 -8.69 20.05
C ASP A 92 -2.37 -9.39 20.86
N VAL A 93 -1.90 -10.55 20.40
CA VAL A 93 -0.75 -11.26 21.00
C VAL A 93 0.52 -10.39 20.95
N VAL A 94 0.83 -9.81 19.78
CA VAL A 94 2.02 -8.94 19.63
C VAL A 94 1.88 -7.67 20.47
N ARG A 95 0.71 -7.04 20.45
CA ARG A 95 0.42 -5.84 21.26
C ARG A 95 0.59 -6.11 22.75
N GLY A 96 0.03 -7.21 23.24
CA GLY A 96 0.15 -7.61 24.65
C GLY A 96 1.61 -7.88 25.03
N TRP A 97 2.33 -8.64 24.20
CA TRP A 97 3.74 -8.95 24.44
C TRP A 97 4.62 -7.69 24.50
N LEU A 98 4.43 -6.75 23.56
CA LEU A 98 5.15 -5.48 23.55
C LEU A 98 4.85 -4.65 24.80
N ALA A 99 3.58 -4.59 25.23
CA ALA A 99 3.19 -3.86 26.43
C ALA A 99 3.83 -4.44 27.70
N GLU A 100 3.93 -5.76 27.81
CA GLU A 100 4.48 -6.45 28.98
C GLU A 100 6.02 -6.44 29.02
N HIS A 101 6.66 -6.66 27.87
CA HIS A 101 8.10 -6.97 27.82
C HIS A 101 8.96 -5.92 27.12
N ALA A 102 8.37 -5.01 26.36
CA ALA A 102 9.08 -4.02 25.55
C ALA A 102 8.33 -2.68 25.54
N SER A 103 8.04 -2.15 26.73
CA SER A 103 7.22 -0.94 26.90
C SER A 103 7.81 0.33 26.28
N ASN A 104 9.09 0.29 25.87
CA ASN A 104 9.78 1.34 25.13
C ASN A 104 9.79 1.14 23.60
N VAL A 105 9.08 0.12 23.08
CA VAL A 105 8.94 -0.15 21.65
C VAL A 105 7.50 0.20 21.21
N TYR A 106 7.39 1.03 20.17
CA TYR A 106 6.12 1.58 19.71
C TYR A 106 5.86 1.21 18.25
N PRO A 107 4.89 0.31 17.96
CA PRO A 107 4.49 0.04 16.59
C PRO A 107 3.70 1.22 16.03
N VAL A 108 4.07 1.67 14.83
CA VAL A 108 3.42 2.79 14.12
C VAL A 108 3.22 2.47 12.64
N GLY A 109 2.27 3.15 12.01
CA GLY A 109 2.03 3.05 10.57
C GLY A 109 1.50 1.70 10.09
N ARG A 110 1.43 1.56 8.77
CA ARG A 110 0.75 0.45 8.07
C ARG A 110 1.23 -0.94 8.52
N ASN A 111 2.52 -1.24 8.35
CA ASN A 111 3.05 -2.57 8.68
C ASN A 111 3.46 -2.71 10.15
N GLY A 112 3.86 -1.63 10.82
CA GLY A 112 4.21 -1.70 12.24
C GLY A 112 3.01 -2.06 13.11
N MET A 113 1.83 -1.58 12.74
CA MET A 113 0.57 -1.88 13.43
C MET A 113 -0.26 -2.96 12.73
N HIS A 114 0.21 -3.51 11.60
CA HIS A 114 -0.56 -4.39 10.71
C HIS A 114 -1.96 -3.85 10.40
N ARG A 115 -2.02 -2.57 10.00
CA ARG A 115 -3.25 -1.85 9.69
C ARG A 115 -3.24 -1.29 8.28
N TYR A 116 -4.35 -1.42 7.57
CA TYR A 116 -4.56 -0.75 6.30
C TYR A 116 -4.68 0.76 6.51
N ASN A 117 -3.53 1.43 6.50
CA ASN A 117 -3.43 2.87 6.67
C ASN A 117 -3.03 3.55 5.37
N ASN A 118 -3.59 4.73 5.16
CA ASN A 118 -3.08 5.73 4.22
C ASN A 118 -1.87 6.47 4.84
N GLN A 119 -1.25 7.36 4.07
CA GLN A 119 -0.04 8.07 4.48
C GLN A 119 -0.29 8.97 5.70
N ASP A 120 -1.38 9.74 5.68
CA ASP A 120 -1.80 10.64 6.75
C ASP A 120 -2.07 9.88 8.05
N HIS A 121 -2.79 8.74 8.00
CA HIS A 121 -2.99 7.88 9.16
C HIS A 121 -1.65 7.38 9.71
N SER A 122 -0.75 6.93 8.83
CA SER A 122 0.56 6.43 9.24
C SER A 122 1.40 7.52 9.91
N MET A 123 1.42 8.73 9.34
CA MET A 123 2.10 9.88 9.93
C MET A 123 1.49 10.28 11.27
N PHE A 124 0.16 10.29 11.37
CA PHE A 124 -0.53 10.66 12.60
C PHE A 124 -0.26 9.68 13.74
N THR A 125 -0.22 8.37 13.47
CA THR A 125 0.20 7.39 14.50
C THR A 125 1.61 7.64 15.02
N ALA A 126 2.53 8.11 14.17
CA ALA A 126 3.88 8.46 14.60
C ALA A 126 3.91 9.74 15.45
N MET A 127 3.14 10.77 15.08
CA MET A 127 3.04 12.01 15.85
C MET A 127 2.53 11.77 17.27
N LEU A 128 1.40 11.06 17.41
CA LEU A 128 0.83 10.70 18.72
C LEU A 128 1.78 9.82 19.55
N THR A 129 2.55 8.95 18.89
CA THR A 129 3.58 8.15 19.56
C THR A 129 4.69 9.02 20.13
N VAL A 130 5.16 10.02 19.38
CA VAL A 130 6.19 10.97 19.86
C VAL A 130 5.65 11.79 21.02
N GLU A 131 4.41 12.29 20.93
CA GLU A 131 3.75 13.01 22.03
C GLU A 131 3.70 12.15 23.30
N ASN A 132 3.30 10.88 23.19
CA ASN A 132 3.31 9.92 24.31
C ASN A 132 4.70 9.73 24.92
N VAL A 133 5.75 9.72 24.11
CA VAL A 133 7.15 9.56 24.59
C VAL A 133 7.62 10.81 25.32
N LEU A 134 7.21 12.00 24.87
CA LEU A 134 7.61 13.29 25.47
C LEU A 134 6.78 13.68 26.69
N ALA A 135 5.57 13.14 26.84
CA ALA A 135 4.59 13.52 27.86
C ALA A 135 4.96 13.26 29.33
N ASP A 136 6.20 12.83 29.63
CA ASP A 136 6.82 12.62 30.97
C ASP A 136 5.95 12.00 32.09
N GLY A 137 4.82 11.39 31.74
CA GLY A 137 3.81 10.88 32.66
C GLY A 137 2.82 11.92 33.19
N THR A 138 2.85 13.18 32.74
CA THR A 138 1.98 14.26 33.23
C THR A 138 0.73 14.51 32.37
N ALA A 139 0.67 13.98 31.16
CA ALA A 139 -0.48 14.10 30.27
C ALA A 139 -1.16 12.75 29.96
N ASP A 140 -2.43 12.81 29.56
CA ASP A 140 -3.18 11.65 29.10
C ASP A 140 -2.51 11.02 27.87
N ARG A 141 -2.34 9.70 27.90
CA ARG A 141 -1.67 8.95 26.83
C ARG A 141 -2.64 8.72 25.67
N HIS A 142 -2.21 9.05 24.44
CA HIS A 142 -2.94 8.76 23.22
C HIS A 142 -2.98 7.25 22.95
N ASP A 143 -4.17 6.68 22.71
CA ASP A 143 -4.31 5.33 22.16
C ASP A 143 -4.13 5.37 20.64
N VAL A 144 -2.89 5.15 20.18
CA VAL A 144 -2.56 5.12 18.76
C VAL A 144 -3.32 4.04 18.00
N TRP A 145 -3.80 2.99 18.67
CA TRP A 145 -4.64 1.94 18.08
C TRP A 145 -6.09 2.38 17.87
N GLN A 146 -6.49 3.61 18.19
CA GLN A 146 -7.79 4.15 17.77
C GLN A 146 -7.71 4.99 16.49
N VAL A 147 -6.50 5.29 16.01
CA VAL A 147 -6.34 5.99 14.72
C VAL A 147 -6.90 5.09 13.61
N ASN A 148 -7.79 5.67 12.79
CA ASN A 148 -8.48 5.01 11.68
C ASN A 148 -9.59 4.01 12.09
N VAL A 149 -10.16 4.11 13.30
CA VAL A 149 -11.29 3.25 13.76
C VAL A 149 -12.66 3.84 13.41
N GLU A 150 -12.76 5.12 13.03
CA GLU A 150 -14.04 5.80 12.78
C GLU A 150 -14.48 5.86 11.30
N GLU A 151 -13.64 5.45 10.35
CA GLU A 151 -14.02 5.31 8.94
C GLU A 151 -14.22 3.83 8.62
N ASP A 152 -15.36 3.29 9.07
CA ASP A 152 -15.92 2.06 8.50
C ASP A 152 -15.84 2.18 6.97
N TYR A 153 -15.12 1.25 6.36
CA TYR A 153 -14.95 1.14 4.92
C TYR A 153 -16.31 1.29 4.21
N HIS A 154 -16.49 2.42 3.51
CA HIS A 154 -17.62 2.68 2.62
C HIS A 154 -17.51 1.87 1.33
N GLU A 155 -17.39 0.55 1.43
CA GLU A 155 -17.75 -0.35 0.34
C GLU A 155 -19.00 -1.12 0.79
N GLU A 156 -20.17 -0.52 0.53
CA GLU A 156 -21.43 -1.27 0.50
C GLU A 156 -21.23 -2.43 -0.48
N ILE A 157 -21.11 -3.65 0.04
CA ILE A 157 -21.37 -4.86 -0.75
C ILE A 157 -22.86 -4.81 -1.10
N ARG A 158 -23.18 -4.30 -2.29
CA ARG A 158 -24.47 -4.51 -2.93
C ARG A 158 -24.52 -5.85 -3.62
#